data_AF-A0A345U835-F1
#
_entry.id   AF-A0A345U835-F1
#
_cell.length_a   1.000
_cell.length_b   1.000
_cell.length_c   1.000
_cell.angle_alpha   90.00
_cell.angle_beta   90.00
_cell.angle_gamma   90.00
#
_symmetry.space_group_name_H-M   'P 1'
#
loop_
_entity.id
_entity.type
_entity.pdbx_description
1 polymer ?
#
loop_
_entity_poly.entity_id
_entity_poly.type
_entity_poly.pdbx_seq_one_letter_code
_entity_poly.pdbx_strand_id
1 'polypeptide(L)' 'MKIYHQRNRWIWGFSLGSESWNGRLAMIAFVTVFCIEFFFLYL' A
#
# COMPACT_ATOMS: atom_id res chain seq x y z
N MET A 1 26.83 12.54 -6.97
CA MET A 1 25.66 12.65 -6.08
C MET A 1 25.06 11.25 -5.93
N LYS A 2 25.24 10.54 -4.80
CA LYS A 2 24.52 9.27 -4.59
C LYS A 2 23.04 9.62 -4.44
N ILE A 3 22.23 9.33 -5.44
CA ILE A 3 20.77 9.40 -5.33
C ILE A 3 20.40 8.26 -4.39
N TYR A 4 20.31 8.56 -3.08
CA TYR A 4 19.72 7.62 -2.14
C TYR A 4 18.28 7.42 -2.63
N HIS A 5 17.98 6.24 -3.17
CA HIS A 5 16.64 5.83 -3.53
C HIS A 5 15.80 5.75 -2.25
N GLN A 6 15.30 6.88 -1.77
CA GLN A 6 14.45 7.04 -0.59
C GLN A 6 13.03 6.49 -0.88
N ARG A 7 12.92 5.32 -1.53
CA ARG A 7 11.66 4.69 -1.96
C ARG A 7 10.80 4.22 -0.80
N ASN A 8 11.40 4.02 0.37
CA ASN A 8 10.68 3.58 1.56
C ASN A 8 10.33 4.72 2.51
N ARG A 9 10.66 5.98 2.17
CA ARG A 9 10.28 7.12 2.99
C ARG A 9 8.81 7.43 2.76
N TRP A 10 8.04 7.47 3.84
CA TRP A 10 6.67 7.94 3.80
C TRP A 10 6.68 9.45 3.63
N ILE A 11 6.41 9.92 2.42
CA ILE A 11 6.40 11.34 2.07
C ILE A 11 5.00 11.65 1.55
N TRP A 12 4.45 12.77 2.00
CA TRP A 12 3.15 13.26 1.54
C TRP A 12 3.31 14.05 0.23
N GLY A 13 2.39 13.85 -0.71
CA GLY A 13 2.43 14.44 -2.05
C GLY A 13 2.81 13.43 -3.15
N PHE A 14 2.82 13.89 -4.40
CA PHE A 14 3.08 13.05 -5.57
C PHE A 14 4.59 12.78 -5.75
N SER A 15 5.10 11.84 -4.98
CA SER A 15 6.48 11.34 -5.09
C SER A 15 6.50 9.83 -5.34
N LEU A 16 7.58 9.33 -5.95
CA LEU A 16 7.81 7.90 -6.15
C LEU A 16 7.72 7.07 -4.85
N GLY A 17 8.07 7.67 -3.70
CA GLY A 17 7.92 7.03 -2.39
C GLY A 17 6.45 6.91 -1.97
N SER A 18 5.66 7.96 -2.18
CA SER A 18 4.21 7.95 -1.90
C SER A 18 3.47 6.94 -2.77
N GLU A 19 3.79 6.90 -4.08
CA GLU A 19 3.21 5.92 -5.01
C GLU A 19 3.49 4.48 -4.57
N SER A 20 4.75 4.17 -4.22
CA SER A 20 5.10 2.82 -3.75
C SER A 20 4.41 2.45 -2.44
N TRP A 21 4.22 3.39 -1.51
CA TRP A 21 3.50 3.15 -0.26
C TRP A 21 2.00 2.96 -0.49
N ASN A 22 1.39 3.79 -1.32
CA ASN A 22 -0.02 3.68 -1.69
C ASN A 22 -0.31 2.35 -2.40
N GLY A 23 0.57 1.91 -3.30
CA GLY A 23 0.45 0.61 -3.95
C GLY A 23 0.46 -0.57 -2.97
N ARG A 24 1.35 -0.56 -1.98
CA ARG A 24 1.39 -1.60 -0.93
C ARG A 24 0.11 -1.62 -0.09
N LEU A 25 -0.34 -0.43 0.35
CA LEU A 25 -1.57 -0.30 1.11
C LEU A 25 -2.79 -0.78 0.32
N ALA A 26 -2.84 -0.51 -0.99
CA ALA A 26 -3.91 -0.98 -1.86
C ALA A 26 -3.92 -2.51 -1.99
N MET A 27 -2.76 -3.16 -2.14
CA MET A 27 -2.67 -4.62 -2.19
C MET A 27 -3.13 -5.26 -0.87
N ILE A 28 -2.73 -4.69 0.28
CA ILE A 28 -3.19 -5.17 1.59
C ILE A 28 -4.71 -4.99 1.72
N ALA A 29 -5.23 -3.79 1.41
CA ALA A 29 -6.65 -3.49 1.50
C ALA A 29 -7.48 -4.42 0.60
N PHE A 30 -7.00 -4.72 -0.61
CA PHE A 30 -7.66 -5.66 -1.51
C PHE A 30 -7.83 -7.03 -0.87
N VAL A 31 -6.75 -7.61 -0.33
CA VAL A 31 -6.81 -8.90 0.37
C VAL A 31 -7.72 -8.82 1.59
N THR A 32 -7.62 -7.75 2.38
CA THR A 32 -8.46 -7.56 3.57
C THR A 32 -9.95 -7.51 3.24
N VAL A 33 -10.35 -6.86 2.14
CA VAL A 33 -11.75 -6.81 1.70
C VAL A 33 -12.28 -8.21 1.41
N PHE A 34 -11.56 -9.04 0.66
CA PHE A 34 -11.98 -10.43 0.43
C PHE A 34 -12.05 -11.26 1.71
N CYS A 35 -11.10 -11.07 2.64
CA CYS A 35 -11.14 -11.76 3.93
C CYS A 35 -12.38 -11.37 4.75
N ILE A 36 -12.75 -10.09 4.76
CA ILE A 36 -13.93 -9.58 5.47
C ILE A 36 -15.21 -10.10 4.80
N GLU A 37 -15.32 -9.97 3.48
CA GLU A 37 -16.46 -10.51 2.72
C GLU A 37 -16.62 -12.02 2.96
N PHE A 38 -15.51 -12.77 2.95
CA PHE A 38 -15.54 -14.20 3.22
C PHE A 38 -16.05 -14.51 4.63
N PHE A 39 -15.52 -13.82 5.65
CA PHE A 39 -15.92 -14.00 7.04
C PHE A 39 -17.39 -13.66 7.28
N PHE A 40 -17.90 -12.56 6.72
CA PHE A 40 -19.28 -12.14 6.98
C PHE A 40 -20.33 -12.89 6.15
N LEU A 41 -19.97 -13.41 4.97
CA LEU A 41 -20.92 -14.09 4.08
C LEU A 41 -20.92 -15.62 4.22
N TYR A 42 -19.80 -16.23 4.62
CA TYR A 42 -19.64 -17.69 4.57
C TYR A 42 -19.30 -18.36 5.90
N LEU A 43 -18.89 -17.60 6.92
CA LEU A 43 -18.68 -18.11 8.28
C LEU A 43 -19.89 -17.79 9.15
#